data_AF-A0A0B8NQL0-F1
#
_entry.id   AF-A0A0B8NQL0-F1
#
_cell.length_a   1.000
_cell.length_b   1.000
_cell.length_c   1.000
_cell.angle_alpha   90.00
_cell.angle_beta   90.00
_cell.angle_gamma   90.00
#
_symmetry.space_group_name_H-M   'P 1'
#
loop_
_entity.id
_entity.type
_entity.pdbx_description
1 polymer ?
#
loop_
_entity_poly.entity_id
_entity_poly.type
_entity_poly.pdbx_seq_one_letter_code
_entity_poly.pdbx_strand_id
1 'polypeptide(L)'
;MKEQSALKKVAEMARIADSYVSAWGDEAYVEDETIRRLLASLGYDTSSDEALLKSAEKKHKKDVLAAVKVVRDGEPVEIELNLGVSARESEFAWRLETEKGEVLEGYLQSQIVRDERADGGALVFALPNEIEWGYHKLIVTRKRRKAPYEMTLIVTPQACYKQSSIEEGKKLWGPSVQLYTLRTPHNWGIGDFGDLKQLVGDIAARGGDFVGLNPIHSLFPANPEGASPYSPSSRRWLNILYIDVSSVPEFALSAEAQQKVGSAEFQQRLQKAREVQHVNYSEVSDLKMSVLPLLYAEFKSRHLDKNTERAQAFLNFVEEGGDSLLHQAAFDALHKELHDQDSNTWGWPVFPEKYRRFETAATQKFIKDNRELVNLYMYLQWIADTQINEAQALAEEKGMAVGLYRDLAVGVADSGSETWADEGNLILDASIGAPPDILGPLGQNWGLPPLNPQVLQATGYDAFIKLLRANMKHCGSLRIDTFLAYFAYGGFLRVRTRLKGRTCTTS
;
A
#
# COMPACT_ATOMS: atom_id res chain seq x y z
N MET A 1 41.45 2.21 -19.43
CA MET A 1 40.03 2.09 -19.00
C MET A 1 39.60 0.69 -19.32
N LYS A 2 39.23 -0.13 -18.33
CA LYS A 2 38.62 -1.44 -18.63
C LYS A 2 37.23 -1.14 -19.21
N GLU A 3 36.94 -1.71 -20.36
CA GLU A 3 35.63 -1.61 -21.02
C GLU A 3 34.55 -2.05 -20.02
N GLN A 4 33.59 -1.18 -19.71
CA GLN A 4 32.49 -1.51 -18.80
C GLN A 4 31.60 -2.55 -19.49
N SER A 5 31.37 -3.70 -18.84
CA SER A 5 30.56 -4.77 -19.43
C SER A 5 29.15 -4.26 -19.75
N ALA A 6 28.50 -4.83 -20.76
CA ALA A 6 27.11 -4.50 -21.12
C ALA A 6 26.19 -4.58 -19.90
N LEU A 7 26.42 -5.56 -19.03
CA LEU A 7 25.70 -5.74 -17.76
C LEU A 7 25.81 -4.52 -16.84
N LYS A 8 27.03 -4.04 -16.56
CA LYS A 8 27.24 -2.88 -15.67
C LYS A 8 26.66 -1.61 -16.26
N LYS A 9 26.80 -1.41 -17.57
CA LYS A 9 26.21 -0.26 -18.27
C LYS A 9 24.67 -0.24 -18.13
N VAL A 10 24.03 -1.40 -18.34
CA VAL A 10 22.56 -1.48 -18.23
C VAL A 10 22.09 -1.43 -16.78
N ALA A 11 22.85 -1.97 -15.83
CA ALA A 11 22.58 -1.84 -14.39
C ALA A 11 22.58 -0.37 -13.96
N GLU A 12 23.57 0.41 -14.39
CA GLU A 12 23.65 1.85 -14.14
C GLU A 12 22.45 2.59 -14.73
N MET A 13 22.08 2.30 -15.98
CA MET A 13 20.88 2.87 -16.60
C MET A 13 19.61 2.52 -15.81
N ALA A 14 19.50 1.29 -15.30
CA ALA A 14 18.40 0.81 -14.49
C ALA A 14 18.46 1.27 -13.01
N ARG A 15 19.51 2.01 -12.62
CA ARG A 15 19.80 2.43 -11.23
C ARG A 15 19.94 1.27 -10.24
N ILE A 16 20.52 0.17 -10.70
CA ILE A 16 20.93 -0.95 -9.85
C ILE A 16 22.40 -0.72 -9.45
N ALA A 17 22.64 -0.65 -8.15
CA ALA A 17 23.99 -0.54 -7.61
C ALA A 17 24.75 -1.86 -7.81
N ASP A 18 26.01 -1.77 -8.25
CA ASP A 18 26.91 -2.92 -8.38
C ASP A 18 27.85 -3.08 -7.16
N SER A 19 27.73 -2.18 -6.18
CA SER A 19 28.47 -2.14 -4.93
C SER A 19 27.73 -1.36 -3.86
N TYR A 20 28.05 -1.59 -2.59
CA TYR A 20 27.52 -0.85 -1.44
C TYR A 20 28.53 -0.84 -0.28
N VAL A 21 28.38 0.12 0.65
CA VAL A 21 29.18 0.15 1.89
C VAL A 21 28.52 -0.78 2.91
N SER A 22 29.25 -1.79 3.36
CA SER A 22 28.80 -2.75 4.37
C SER A 22 28.66 -2.11 5.75
N ALA A 23 28.01 -2.80 6.68
CA ALA A 23 27.89 -2.35 8.08
C ALA A 23 29.26 -2.19 8.79
N TRP A 24 30.34 -2.75 8.23
CA TRP A 24 31.71 -2.62 8.73
C TRP A 24 32.49 -1.46 8.09
N GLY A 25 31.89 -0.73 7.14
CA GLY A 25 32.53 0.38 6.44
C GLY A 25 33.32 -0.03 5.19
N ASP A 26 33.47 -1.33 4.93
CA ASP A 26 34.13 -1.85 3.74
C ASP A 26 33.20 -1.83 2.53
N GLU A 27 33.76 -1.63 1.33
CA GLU A 27 33.03 -1.75 0.07
C GLU A 27 32.77 -3.23 -0.25
N ALA A 28 31.49 -3.57 -0.45
CA ALA A 28 31.02 -4.87 -0.88
C ALA A 28 30.50 -4.80 -2.31
N TYR A 29 30.87 -5.76 -3.16
CA TYR A 29 30.45 -5.82 -4.56
C TYR A 29 29.31 -6.81 -4.75
N VAL A 30 28.39 -6.47 -5.65
CA VAL A 30 27.26 -7.32 -6.03
C VAL A 30 27.69 -8.26 -7.16
N GLU A 31 27.40 -9.55 -7.02
CA GLU A 31 27.70 -10.53 -8.05
C GLU A 31 26.94 -10.24 -9.36
N ASP A 32 27.61 -10.44 -10.50
CA ASP A 32 27.03 -10.23 -11.85
C ASP A 32 25.73 -11.03 -12.06
N GLU A 33 25.64 -12.24 -11.49
CA GLU A 33 24.42 -13.06 -11.58
C GLU A 33 23.23 -12.40 -10.86
N THR A 34 23.47 -11.77 -9.71
CA THR A 34 22.45 -11.03 -8.96
C THR A 34 21.95 -9.83 -9.76
N ILE A 35 22.87 -9.07 -10.36
CA ILE A 35 22.53 -7.93 -11.24
C ILE A 35 21.71 -8.41 -12.44
N ARG A 36 22.11 -9.52 -13.08
CA ARG A 36 21.39 -10.10 -14.21
C ARG A 36 19.97 -10.54 -13.81
N ARG A 37 19.80 -11.18 -12.66
CA ARG A 37 18.48 -11.60 -12.14
C ARG A 37 17.58 -10.39 -11.85
N LEU A 38 18.11 -9.34 -11.21
CA LEU A 38 17.39 -8.08 -10.97
C LEU A 38 16.92 -7.43 -12.28
N LEU A 39 17.80 -7.34 -13.28
CA LEU A 39 17.46 -6.83 -14.61
C LEU A 39 16.37 -7.69 -15.27
N ALA A 40 16.46 -9.01 -15.20
CA ALA A 40 15.42 -9.90 -15.72
C ALA A 40 14.06 -9.63 -15.04
N SER A 41 14.04 -9.48 -13.71
CA SER A 41 12.82 -9.16 -12.95
C SER A 41 12.22 -7.78 -13.29
N LEU A 42 13.05 -6.82 -13.72
CA LEU A 42 12.59 -5.53 -14.26
C LEU A 42 12.18 -5.60 -15.74
N GLY A 43 12.19 -6.80 -16.35
CA GLY A 43 11.78 -7.04 -17.73
C GLY A 43 12.83 -6.69 -18.79
N TYR A 44 14.12 -6.67 -18.43
CA TYR A 44 15.21 -6.59 -19.42
C TYR A 44 15.49 -7.99 -20.01
N ASP A 45 15.86 -8.05 -21.29
CA ASP A 45 16.23 -9.31 -21.93
C ASP A 45 17.69 -9.64 -21.59
N THR A 46 17.89 -10.62 -20.73
CA THR A 46 19.22 -10.97 -20.21
C THR A 46 19.83 -12.20 -20.90
N SER A 47 19.27 -12.63 -22.04
CA SER A 47 19.71 -13.82 -22.80
C SER A 47 21.08 -13.65 -23.45
N SER A 48 21.45 -12.42 -23.84
CA SER A 48 22.77 -12.06 -24.38
C SER A 48 23.07 -10.58 -24.13
N ASP A 49 24.33 -10.17 -24.25
CA ASP A 49 24.72 -8.77 -24.09
C ASP A 49 24.08 -7.85 -25.14
N GLU A 50 23.94 -8.34 -26.39
CA GLU A 50 23.25 -7.61 -27.46
C GLU A 50 21.77 -7.41 -27.16
N ALA A 51 21.08 -8.48 -26.70
CA ALA A 51 19.68 -8.42 -26.32
C ALA A 51 19.45 -7.49 -25.11
N LEU A 52 20.39 -7.51 -24.15
CA LEU A 52 20.36 -6.66 -22.97
C LEU A 52 20.47 -5.18 -23.34
N LEU A 53 21.45 -4.82 -24.16
CA LEU A 53 21.62 -3.44 -24.65
C LEU A 53 20.39 -2.98 -25.45
N LYS A 54 19.89 -3.81 -26.36
CA LYS A 54 18.70 -3.49 -27.17
C LYS A 54 17.43 -3.30 -26.33
N SER A 55 17.23 -4.15 -25.32
CA SER A 55 16.09 -4.00 -24.40
C SER A 55 16.23 -2.76 -23.52
N ALA A 56 17.45 -2.40 -23.11
CA ALA A 56 17.74 -1.18 -22.37
C ALA A 56 17.49 0.07 -23.22
N GLU A 57 17.96 0.11 -24.47
CA GLU A 57 17.69 1.21 -25.41
C GLU A 57 16.18 1.42 -25.61
N LYS A 58 15.41 0.34 -25.71
CA LYS A 58 13.95 0.43 -25.84
C LYS A 58 13.30 0.99 -24.58
N LYS A 59 13.70 0.52 -23.38
CA LYS A 59 13.14 0.95 -22.09
C LYS A 59 13.49 2.39 -21.72
N HIS A 60 14.70 2.83 -22.09
CA HIS A 60 15.22 4.15 -21.74
C HIS A 60 15.07 5.18 -22.86
N LYS A 61 14.31 4.85 -23.91
CA LYS A 61 13.95 5.79 -24.97
C LYS A 61 13.15 6.93 -24.35
N LYS A 62 13.65 8.17 -24.49
CA LYS A 62 12.96 9.36 -24.01
C LYS A 62 11.66 9.58 -24.77
N ASP A 63 10.54 9.62 -24.04
CA ASP A 63 9.27 10.05 -24.58
C ASP A 63 9.26 11.56 -24.81
N VAL A 64 8.39 12.03 -25.72
CA VAL A 64 8.24 13.46 -26.03
C VAL A 64 7.92 14.26 -24.77
N LEU A 65 7.08 13.72 -23.90
CA LEU A 65 6.70 14.28 -22.62
C LEU A 65 6.77 13.15 -21.59
N ALA A 66 7.38 13.40 -20.43
CA ALA A 66 7.47 12.40 -19.37
C ALA A 66 6.07 12.11 -18.78
N ALA A 67 5.85 10.88 -18.30
CA ALA A 67 4.57 10.50 -17.71
C ALA A 67 4.22 11.31 -16.45
N VAL A 68 5.23 11.74 -15.69
CA VAL A 68 5.07 12.51 -14.45
C VAL A 68 6.17 13.53 -14.26
N LYS A 69 5.82 14.69 -13.69
CA LYS A 69 6.75 15.69 -13.16
C LYS A 69 6.33 16.02 -11.73
N VAL A 70 7.27 15.98 -10.80
CA VAL A 70 7.06 16.44 -9.43
C VAL A 70 7.82 17.74 -9.24
N VAL A 71 7.17 18.75 -8.68
CA VAL A 71 7.73 20.07 -8.39
C VAL A 71 7.45 20.42 -6.93
N ARG A 72 8.42 21.04 -6.25
CA ARG A 72 8.20 21.55 -4.89
C ARG A 72 7.69 22.98 -4.94
N ASP A 73 6.90 23.34 -3.94
CA ASP A 73 6.38 24.69 -3.78
C ASP A 73 7.52 25.73 -3.79
N GLY A 74 7.34 26.78 -4.59
CA GLY A 74 8.33 27.81 -4.87
C GLY A 74 9.36 27.49 -5.96
N GLU A 75 9.41 26.27 -6.50
CA GLU A 75 10.27 25.95 -7.65
C GLU A 75 9.57 26.31 -8.98
N PRO A 76 10.31 26.82 -9.99
CA PRO A 76 9.76 27.03 -11.32
C PRO A 76 9.22 25.75 -11.95
N VAL A 77 8.03 25.83 -12.55
CA VAL A 77 7.38 24.68 -13.20
C VAL A 77 7.88 24.56 -14.64
N GLU A 78 9.11 24.09 -14.79
CA GLU A 78 9.75 23.83 -16.09
C GLU A 78 9.44 22.42 -16.62
N ILE A 79 8.87 22.37 -17.82
CA ILE A 79 8.48 21.14 -18.53
C ILE A 79 9.42 20.91 -19.72
N GLU A 80 10.03 19.73 -19.75
CA GLU A 80 10.90 19.28 -20.83
C GLU A 80 10.10 18.55 -21.92
N LEU A 81 10.33 18.94 -23.17
CA LEU A 81 9.83 18.28 -24.36
C LEU A 81 10.98 17.72 -25.21
N ASN A 82 11.05 16.40 -25.32
CA ASN A 82 12.05 15.71 -26.16
C ASN A 82 11.57 15.70 -27.62
N LEU A 83 11.82 16.81 -28.33
CA LEU A 83 11.43 17.01 -29.72
C LEU A 83 12.64 17.02 -30.64
N GLY A 84 12.46 16.54 -31.88
CA GLY A 84 13.48 16.74 -32.92
C GLY A 84 13.63 18.21 -33.30
N VAL A 85 14.83 18.60 -33.76
CA VAL A 85 15.18 19.97 -34.16
C VAL A 85 14.23 20.55 -35.23
N SER A 86 13.61 19.69 -36.05
CA SER A 86 12.67 20.10 -37.10
C SER A 86 11.24 20.39 -36.61
N ALA A 87 10.93 20.11 -35.34
CA ALA A 87 9.60 20.38 -34.78
C ALA A 87 9.42 21.89 -34.52
N ARG A 88 8.36 22.48 -35.08
CA ARG A 88 8.05 23.91 -34.89
C ARG A 88 7.22 24.10 -33.63
N GLU A 89 7.61 25.02 -32.77
CA GLU A 89 6.99 25.27 -31.46
C GLU A 89 5.59 25.88 -31.61
N SER A 90 5.38 26.63 -32.70
CA SER A 90 4.06 27.16 -33.11
C SER A 90 3.02 26.08 -33.48
N GLU A 91 3.42 24.81 -33.54
CA GLU A 91 2.50 23.67 -33.71
C GLU A 91 1.93 23.16 -32.39
N PHE A 92 2.47 23.60 -31.24
CA PHE A 92 2.16 23.06 -29.93
C PHE A 92 1.37 24.05 -29.06
N ALA A 93 0.38 23.52 -28.36
CA ALA A 93 -0.37 24.20 -27.32
C ALA A 93 -0.49 23.27 -26.11
N TRP A 94 -0.58 23.84 -24.91
CA TRP A 94 -0.75 23.09 -23.68
C TRP A 94 -2.04 23.51 -22.97
N ARG A 95 -2.56 22.58 -22.19
CA ARG A 95 -3.70 22.74 -21.30
C ARG A 95 -3.36 22.04 -19.98
N LEU A 96 -3.46 22.77 -18.88
CA LEU A 96 -3.30 22.23 -17.54
C LEU A 96 -4.68 22.17 -16.87
N GLU A 97 -5.09 20.97 -16.48
CA GLU A 97 -6.28 20.74 -15.68
C GLU A 97 -5.83 20.52 -14.24
N THR A 98 -6.18 21.45 -13.36
CA THR A 98 -5.83 21.38 -11.93
C THR A 98 -6.72 20.35 -11.21
N GLU A 99 -6.32 19.96 -10.00
CA GLU A 99 -7.08 18.96 -9.22
C GLU A 99 -8.47 19.47 -8.84
N LYS A 100 -8.61 20.79 -8.66
CA LYS A 100 -9.88 21.47 -8.35
C LYS A 100 -10.74 21.75 -9.60
N GLY A 101 -10.28 21.37 -10.80
CA GLY A 101 -11.01 21.53 -12.05
C GLY A 101 -10.81 22.87 -12.76
N GLU A 102 -9.93 23.75 -12.25
CA GLU A 102 -9.50 24.94 -13.00
C GLU A 102 -8.67 24.55 -14.22
N VAL A 103 -8.78 25.33 -15.29
CA VAL A 103 -8.11 25.06 -16.55
C VAL A 103 -7.27 26.26 -16.95
N LEU A 104 -5.98 26.01 -17.18
CA LEU A 104 -5.06 26.99 -17.75
C LEU A 104 -4.63 26.52 -19.14
N GLU A 105 -4.48 27.44 -20.08
CA GLU A 105 -4.10 27.13 -21.46
C GLU A 105 -3.08 28.11 -22.00
N GLY A 106 -2.26 27.65 -22.94
CA GLY A 106 -1.27 28.49 -23.58
C GLY A 106 -0.64 27.86 -24.81
N TYR A 107 0.17 28.66 -25.51
CA TYR A 107 0.94 28.23 -26.65
C TYR A 107 2.41 28.09 -26.27
N LEU A 108 3.05 27.05 -26.80
CA LEU A 108 4.44 26.74 -26.44
C LEU A 108 5.39 27.90 -26.78
N GLN A 109 5.24 28.48 -27.97
CA GLN A 109 6.12 29.53 -28.51
C GLN A 109 6.26 30.78 -27.61
N SER A 110 5.29 31.06 -26.74
CA SER A 110 5.30 32.23 -25.85
C SER A 110 5.93 31.97 -24.47
N GLN A 111 6.34 30.72 -24.19
CA GLN A 111 6.75 30.29 -22.84
C GLN A 111 8.04 29.47 -22.81
N ILE A 112 8.78 29.44 -23.92
CA ILE A 112 10.08 28.75 -23.99
C ILE A 112 11.08 29.50 -23.12
N VAL A 113 11.72 28.76 -22.21
CA VAL A 113 12.79 29.27 -21.35
C VAL A 113 14.15 28.75 -21.77
N ARG A 114 14.22 27.59 -22.44
CA ARG A 114 15.46 26.97 -22.90
C ARG A 114 15.22 26.07 -24.11
N ASP A 115 16.13 26.03 -25.07
CA ASP A 115 16.07 25.14 -26.23
C ASP A 115 17.44 24.53 -26.51
N GLU A 116 17.61 23.25 -26.15
CA GLU A 116 18.86 22.51 -26.28
C GLU A 116 18.81 21.46 -27.39
N ARG A 117 17.77 21.48 -28.23
CA ARG A 117 17.55 20.42 -29.24
C ARG A 117 18.71 20.28 -30.22
N ALA A 118 19.40 21.38 -30.52
CA ALA A 118 20.58 21.38 -31.39
C ALA A 118 21.72 20.48 -30.86
N ASP A 119 21.85 20.38 -29.55
CA ASP A 119 22.86 19.59 -28.85
C ASP A 119 22.32 18.23 -28.37
N GLY A 120 21.13 17.84 -28.82
CA GLY A 120 20.45 16.60 -28.41
C GLY A 120 19.71 16.70 -27.06
N GLY A 121 19.57 17.90 -26.50
CA GLY A 121 18.79 18.18 -25.29
C GLY A 121 17.30 18.41 -25.57
N ALA A 122 16.59 18.89 -24.55
CA ALA A 122 15.15 19.12 -24.60
C ALA A 122 14.80 20.58 -24.96
N LEU A 123 13.58 20.79 -25.45
CA LEU A 123 12.94 22.11 -25.46
C LEU A 123 12.20 22.28 -24.13
N VAL A 124 12.46 23.37 -23.41
CA VAL A 124 11.90 23.62 -22.08
C VAL A 124 11.01 24.84 -22.10
N PHE A 125 9.80 24.67 -21.58
CA PHE A 125 8.86 25.76 -21.37
C PHE A 125 8.40 25.81 -19.92
N ALA A 126 8.04 27.01 -19.46
CA ALA A 126 7.55 27.22 -18.11
C ALA A 126 6.02 27.36 -18.08
N LEU A 127 5.39 26.67 -17.15
CA LEU A 127 4.00 26.93 -16.76
C LEU A 127 3.94 28.11 -15.76
N PRO A 128 2.76 28.70 -15.50
CA PRO A 128 2.60 29.67 -14.40
C PRO A 128 3.14 29.10 -13.08
N ASN A 129 3.82 29.93 -12.29
CA ASN A 129 4.47 29.48 -11.05
C ASN A 129 3.48 29.30 -9.88
N GLU A 130 2.29 29.91 -9.97
CA GLU A 130 1.26 29.85 -8.93
C GLU A 130 0.29 28.70 -9.21
N ILE A 131 0.79 27.47 -9.13
CA ILE A 131 -0.03 26.26 -9.18
C ILE A 131 -0.16 25.73 -7.75
N GLU A 132 -1.39 25.56 -7.28
CA GLU A 132 -1.65 25.02 -5.94
C GLU A 132 -1.08 23.61 -5.77
N TRP A 133 -0.91 23.16 -4.53
CA TRP A 133 -0.52 21.78 -4.27
C TRP A 133 -1.60 20.82 -4.76
N GLY A 134 -1.18 19.70 -5.34
CA GLY A 134 -2.10 18.67 -5.79
C GLY A 134 -1.61 17.87 -6.98
N TYR A 135 -2.53 17.10 -7.52
CA TYR A 135 -2.35 16.22 -8.66
C TYR A 135 -3.06 16.80 -9.88
N HIS A 136 -2.30 17.29 -10.84
CA HIS A 136 -2.80 17.97 -12.03
C HIS A 136 -2.51 17.16 -13.29
N LYS A 137 -3.26 17.44 -14.35
CA LYS A 137 -3.07 16.81 -15.67
C LYS A 137 -2.61 17.86 -16.67
N LEU A 138 -1.38 17.72 -17.16
CA LEU A 138 -0.85 18.51 -18.26
C LEU A 138 -1.08 17.78 -19.58
N ILE A 139 -1.71 18.47 -20.53
CA ILE A 139 -2.02 17.97 -21.86
C ILE A 139 -1.29 18.85 -22.87
N VAL A 140 -0.43 18.26 -23.70
CA VAL A 140 0.27 18.96 -24.79
C VAL A 140 -0.25 18.45 -26.13
N THR A 141 -0.86 19.35 -26.91
CA THR A 141 -1.43 19.05 -28.23
C THR A 141 -0.49 19.51 -29.34
N ARG A 142 -0.54 18.83 -30.50
CA ARG A 142 0.16 19.23 -31.71
C ARG A 142 -0.82 19.25 -32.88
N LYS A 143 -0.88 20.34 -33.66
CA LYS A 143 -1.88 20.61 -34.72
C LYS A 143 -2.22 19.46 -35.70
N ARG A 144 -1.33 18.50 -35.92
CA ARG A 144 -1.51 17.37 -36.86
C ARG A 144 -1.46 15.98 -36.21
N ARG A 145 -1.41 15.92 -34.88
CA ARG A 145 -1.41 14.66 -34.14
C ARG A 145 -2.82 14.43 -33.58
N LYS A 146 -3.36 13.22 -33.76
CA LYS A 146 -4.71 12.87 -33.28
C LYS A 146 -4.81 12.79 -31.75
N ALA A 147 -3.79 12.25 -31.10
CA ALA A 147 -3.76 12.08 -29.65
C ALA A 147 -2.80 13.08 -28.99
N PRO A 148 -3.19 13.75 -27.89
CA PRO A 148 -2.28 14.61 -27.15
C PRO A 148 -1.16 13.79 -26.48
N TYR A 149 -0.15 14.49 -25.98
CA TYR A 149 0.76 13.97 -24.97
C TYR A 149 0.20 14.36 -23.60
N GLU A 150 0.30 13.46 -22.63
CA GLU A 150 -0.24 13.67 -21.29
C GLU A 150 0.85 13.45 -20.23
N MET A 151 0.77 14.19 -19.14
CA MET A 151 1.65 14.12 -17.99
C MET A 151 0.84 14.38 -16.72
N THR A 152 1.12 13.62 -15.66
CA THR A 152 0.73 13.98 -14.30
C THR A 152 1.71 15.01 -13.75
N LEU A 153 1.25 16.21 -13.44
CA LEU A 153 2.03 17.22 -12.74
C LEU A 153 1.65 17.19 -11.26
N ILE A 154 2.62 16.92 -10.39
CA ILE A 154 2.42 16.86 -8.94
C ILE A 154 3.15 18.05 -8.31
N VAL A 155 2.39 18.94 -7.67
CA VAL A 155 2.96 20.06 -6.91
C VAL A 155 2.89 19.71 -5.42
N THR A 156 4.04 19.77 -4.74
CA THR A 156 4.22 19.28 -3.38
C THR A 156 4.65 20.39 -2.42
N PRO A 157 4.27 20.34 -1.13
CA PRO A 157 4.84 21.25 -0.12
C PRO A 157 6.33 20.99 0.08
N GLN A 158 7.04 21.97 0.64
CA GLN A 158 8.47 21.83 0.97
C GLN A 158 8.74 20.87 2.14
N ALA A 159 7.76 20.65 3.01
CA ALA A 159 7.88 19.79 4.18
C ALA A 159 6.57 19.03 4.45
N CYS A 160 6.67 17.90 5.15
CA CYS A 160 5.51 17.21 5.69
C CYS A 160 4.81 18.04 6.77
N TYR A 161 3.53 17.75 6.99
CA TYR A 161 2.74 18.35 8.06
C TYR A 161 3.40 18.15 9.44
N LYS A 162 3.31 19.19 10.27
CA LYS A 162 3.70 19.16 11.68
C LYS A 162 2.55 19.72 12.50
N GLN A 163 2.28 19.11 13.65
CA GLN A 163 1.31 19.62 14.60
C GLN A 163 1.77 21.00 15.10
N SER A 164 0.83 21.95 15.22
CA SER A 164 1.10 23.30 15.75
C SER A 164 1.82 23.26 17.10
N SER A 165 1.44 22.33 17.98
CA SER A 165 2.10 22.14 19.28
C SER A 165 3.60 21.83 19.16
N ILE A 166 4.02 21.08 18.13
CA ILE A 166 5.45 20.81 17.87
C ILE A 166 6.15 22.06 17.34
N GLU A 167 5.48 22.83 16.48
CA GLU A 167 6.00 24.10 15.96
C GLU A 167 6.18 25.15 17.06
N GLU A 168 5.29 25.16 18.05
CA GLU A 168 5.39 25.96 19.28
C GLU A 168 6.48 25.46 20.25
N GLY A 169 7.19 24.37 19.91
CA GLY A 169 8.28 23.82 20.70
C GLY A 169 7.85 22.91 21.85
N LYS A 170 6.57 22.55 21.97
CA LYS A 170 6.09 21.63 23.01
C LYS A 170 6.70 20.24 22.84
N LYS A 171 6.86 19.54 23.97
CA LYS A 171 7.32 18.14 24.00
C LYS A 171 6.11 17.26 24.24
N LEU A 172 5.75 16.49 23.22
CA LEU A 172 4.61 15.58 23.25
C LEU A 172 5.05 14.20 23.70
N TRP A 173 4.16 13.45 24.34
CA TRP A 173 4.42 12.06 24.72
C TRP A 173 3.18 11.18 24.50
N GLY A 174 3.41 9.88 24.34
CA GLY A 174 2.37 8.89 24.16
C GLY A 174 2.97 7.49 24.14
N PRO A 175 2.24 6.44 24.56
CA PRO A 175 2.76 5.09 24.50
C PRO A 175 2.78 4.58 23.04
N SER A 176 3.77 3.73 22.73
CA SER A 176 3.72 2.87 21.55
C SER A 176 3.31 1.47 22.01
N VAL A 177 2.18 0.97 21.52
CA VAL A 177 1.62 -0.31 21.92
C VAL A 177 1.55 -1.29 20.75
N GLN A 178 1.67 -2.57 21.08
CA GLN A 178 1.26 -3.65 20.20
C GLN A 178 -0.21 -3.93 20.52
N LEU A 179 -1.14 -3.43 19.68
CA LEU A 179 -2.58 -3.44 19.94
C LEU A 179 -3.08 -4.82 20.35
N TYR A 180 -2.66 -5.86 19.64
CA TYR A 180 -3.04 -7.25 19.92
C TYR A 180 -2.66 -7.74 21.33
N THR A 181 -1.76 -7.05 22.03
CA THR A 181 -1.31 -7.40 23.39
C THR A 181 -2.16 -6.79 24.50
N LEU A 182 -3.05 -5.83 24.19
CA LEU A 182 -3.89 -5.21 25.21
C LEU A 182 -4.84 -6.24 25.82
N ARG A 183 -5.04 -6.16 27.14
CA ARG A 183 -5.95 -7.02 27.89
C ARG A 183 -6.92 -6.17 28.68
N THR A 184 -8.21 -6.41 28.47
CA THR A 184 -9.28 -5.77 29.22
C THR A 184 -10.29 -6.80 29.72
N PRO A 185 -11.17 -6.42 30.66
CA PRO A 185 -12.32 -7.23 31.05
C PRO A 185 -13.32 -7.51 29.92
N HIS A 186 -13.21 -6.89 28.75
CA HIS A 186 -14.25 -6.96 27.70
C HIS A 186 -13.78 -7.59 26.39
N ASN A 187 -12.49 -7.52 26.05
CA ASN A 187 -12.00 -8.03 24.78
C ASN A 187 -12.04 -9.56 24.64
N TRP A 188 -11.97 -10.03 23.40
CA TRP A 188 -12.12 -11.46 23.09
C TRP A 188 -10.79 -12.20 23.01
N GLY A 189 -9.88 -11.94 23.96
CA GLY A 189 -8.57 -12.63 24.05
C GLY A 189 -7.46 -12.02 23.18
N ILE A 190 -7.78 -10.94 22.46
CA ILE A 190 -6.85 -10.08 21.72
C ILE A 190 -7.25 -8.63 21.99
N GLY A 191 -6.29 -7.72 22.07
CA GLY A 191 -6.61 -6.30 22.11
C GLY A 191 -7.25 -5.82 20.79
N ASP A 192 -8.32 -5.04 20.87
CA ASP A 192 -9.13 -4.62 19.71
C ASP A 192 -9.40 -3.10 19.68
N PHE A 193 -10.19 -2.62 18.71
CA PHE A 193 -10.46 -1.18 18.56
C PHE A 193 -11.29 -0.60 19.71
N GLY A 194 -12.09 -1.41 20.41
CA GLY A 194 -12.77 -1.00 21.64
C GLY A 194 -11.77 -0.71 22.75
N ASP A 195 -10.78 -1.61 22.92
CA ASP A 195 -9.69 -1.41 23.87
C ASP A 195 -8.81 -0.20 23.50
N LEU A 196 -8.56 0.01 22.20
CA LEU A 196 -7.84 1.18 21.72
C LEU A 196 -8.56 2.48 22.09
N LYS A 197 -9.88 2.54 21.86
CA LYS A 197 -10.70 3.70 22.21
C LYS A 197 -10.65 3.98 23.72
N GLN A 198 -10.71 2.93 24.55
CA GLN A 198 -10.53 3.07 26.00
C GLN A 198 -9.13 3.60 26.35
N LEU A 199 -8.07 3.02 25.78
CA LEU A 199 -6.69 3.42 26.01
C LEU A 199 -6.44 4.87 25.62
N VAL A 200 -6.98 5.32 24.48
CA VAL A 200 -6.92 6.73 24.05
C VAL A 200 -7.50 7.65 25.13
N GLY A 201 -8.69 7.34 25.63
CA GLY A 201 -9.33 8.13 26.70
C GLY A 201 -8.47 8.18 27.97
N ASP A 202 -7.89 7.05 28.36
CA ASP A 202 -7.01 6.94 29.53
C ASP A 202 -5.70 7.74 29.37
N ILE A 203 -5.06 7.66 28.21
CA ILE A 203 -3.81 8.37 27.95
C ILE A 203 -4.06 9.88 27.84
N ALA A 204 -5.14 10.30 27.18
CA ALA A 204 -5.49 11.72 27.07
C ALA A 204 -5.75 12.34 28.44
N ALA A 205 -6.46 11.62 29.34
CA ALA A 205 -6.70 12.08 30.72
C ALA A 205 -5.42 12.28 31.55
N ARG A 206 -4.30 11.68 31.12
CA ARG A 206 -2.97 11.82 31.74
C ARG A 206 -2.08 12.83 31.01
N GLY A 207 -2.62 13.52 30.01
CA GLY A 207 -1.90 14.52 29.20
C GLY A 207 -0.99 13.92 28.14
N GLY A 208 -1.24 12.68 27.71
CA GLY A 208 -0.58 12.13 26.52
C GLY A 208 -1.25 12.64 25.25
N ASP A 209 -0.45 12.78 24.18
CA ASP A 209 -0.83 13.39 22.91
C ASP A 209 -1.01 12.38 21.78
N PHE A 210 -0.59 11.14 21.99
CA PHE A 210 -0.78 10.07 21.02
C PHE A 210 -0.85 8.68 21.62
N VAL A 211 -1.39 7.73 20.84
CA VAL A 211 -1.18 6.30 21.02
C VAL A 211 -0.61 5.73 19.72
N GLY A 212 0.61 5.20 19.80
CA GLY A 212 1.30 4.53 18.70
C GLY A 212 0.87 3.08 18.56
N LEU A 213 0.65 2.66 17.32
CA LEU A 213 0.19 1.31 17.00
C LEU A 213 1.25 0.55 16.21
N ASN A 214 1.22 -0.77 16.33
CA ASN A 214 1.76 -1.63 15.29
C ASN A 214 0.97 -1.48 13.98
N PRO A 215 1.48 -2.03 12.86
CA PRO A 215 0.71 -2.07 11.64
C PRO A 215 -0.61 -2.82 11.84
N ILE A 216 -1.70 -2.23 11.39
CA ILE A 216 -3.07 -2.78 11.52
C ILE A 216 -3.64 -3.23 10.17
N HIS A 217 -2.75 -3.49 9.22
CA HIS A 217 -3.02 -3.93 7.86
C HIS A 217 -3.79 -5.25 7.82
N SER A 218 -4.59 -5.47 6.78
CA SER A 218 -5.32 -6.72 6.58
C SER A 218 -4.35 -7.90 6.51
N LEU A 219 -4.62 -8.93 7.31
CA LEU A 219 -3.88 -10.19 7.34
C LEU A 219 -4.69 -11.29 6.62
N PHE A 220 -4.71 -12.50 7.17
CA PHE A 220 -5.37 -13.65 6.57
C PHE A 220 -6.38 -14.25 7.55
N PRO A 221 -7.67 -13.86 7.52
CA PRO A 221 -8.67 -14.41 8.44
C PRO A 221 -8.83 -15.93 8.35
N ALA A 222 -8.63 -16.50 7.17
CA ALA A 222 -8.64 -17.95 6.92
C ALA A 222 -7.35 -18.66 7.40
N ASN A 223 -6.27 -17.93 7.68
CA ASN A 223 -5.02 -18.47 8.24
C ASN A 223 -4.52 -17.56 9.38
N PRO A 224 -5.22 -17.54 10.53
CA PRO A 224 -5.05 -16.51 11.55
C PRO A 224 -3.70 -16.56 12.27
N GLU A 225 -3.01 -17.70 12.26
CA GLU A 225 -1.64 -17.85 12.80
C GLU A 225 -0.59 -17.13 11.94
N GLY A 226 -0.92 -16.74 10.70
CA GLY A 226 -0.15 -15.79 9.88
C GLY A 226 -0.23 -14.36 10.45
N ALA A 227 0.21 -14.18 11.69
CA ALA A 227 -0.13 -13.04 12.54
C ALA A 227 0.88 -11.88 12.50
N SER A 228 1.94 -11.95 11.69
CA SER A 228 2.93 -10.88 11.59
C SER A 228 2.32 -9.62 10.96
N PRO A 229 2.28 -8.48 11.69
CA PRO A 229 1.81 -7.21 11.13
C PRO A 229 2.64 -6.69 9.94
N TYR A 230 3.86 -7.22 9.78
CA TYR A 230 4.83 -6.82 8.76
C TYR A 230 4.82 -7.73 7.52
N SER A 231 3.92 -8.73 7.49
CA SER A 231 3.66 -9.55 6.30
C SER A 231 2.17 -9.53 5.92
N PRO A 232 1.58 -8.34 5.70
CA PRO A 232 0.15 -8.23 5.49
C PRO A 232 -0.30 -8.71 4.12
N SER A 233 -1.57 -9.11 4.03
CA SER A 233 -2.25 -9.41 2.77
C SER A 233 -2.41 -8.16 1.91
N SER A 234 -2.77 -7.03 2.54
CA SER A 234 -2.75 -5.70 1.92
C SER A 234 -2.47 -4.63 2.96
N ARG A 235 -1.70 -3.61 2.56
CA ARG A 235 -1.44 -2.40 3.35
C ARG A 235 -2.53 -1.33 3.20
N ARG A 236 -3.53 -1.55 2.34
CA ARG A 236 -4.63 -0.60 2.10
C ARG A 236 -5.85 -0.85 2.98
N TRP A 237 -5.98 -2.06 3.51
CA TRP A 237 -7.14 -2.53 4.27
C TRP A 237 -6.76 -2.92 5.69
N LEU A 238 -7.74 -3.13 6.56
CA LEU A 238 -7.55 -3.31 8.00
C LEU A 238 -7.67 -4.78 8.42
N ASN A 239 -6.97 -5.15 9.49
CA ASN A 239 -7.11 -6.47 10.12
C ASN A 239 -8.45 -6.55 10.87
N ILE A 240 -9.38 -7.35 10.34
CA ILE A 240 -10.72 -7.53 10.90
C ILE A 240 -10.71 -8.21 12.28
N LEU A 241 -9.61 -8.83 12.71
CA LEU A 241 -9.49 -9.37 14.07
C LEU A 241 -9.48 -8.27 15.15
N TYR A 242 -9.23 -7.01 14.78
CA TYR A 242 -9.33 -5.87 15.69
C TYR A 242 -10.75 -5.31 15.82
N ILE A 243 -11.76 -5.89 15.16
CA ILE A 243 -13.15 -5.48 15.40
C ILE A 243 -13.56 -5.86 16.83
N ASP A 244 -13.98 -4.89 17.61
CA ASP A 244 -14.72 -5.12 18.85
C ASP A 244 -16.15 -5.54 18.48
N VAL A 245 -16.42 -6.84 18.55
CA VAL A 245 -17.70 -7.44 18.12
C VAL A 245 -18.86 -6.93 18.98
N SER A 246 -18.62 -6.65 20.27
CA SER A 246 -19.67 -6.28 21.21
C SER A 246 -20.13 -4.83 21.05
N SER A 247 -19.30 -3.95 20.47
CA SER A 247 -19.69 -2.56 20.14
C SER A 247 -20.30 -2.39 18.76
N VAL A 248 -20.32 -3.42 17.91
CA VAL A 248 -21.06 -3.38 16.64
C VAL A 248 -22.55 -3.18 16.93
N PRO A 249 -23.22 -2.13 16.42
CA PRO A 249 -24.61 -1.82 16.75
C PRO A 249 -25.58 -3.00 16.56
N GLU A 250 -25.35 -3.80 15.53
CA GLU A 250 -26.16 -4.99 15.24
C GLU A 250 -26.06 -6.09 16.31
N PHE A 251 -25.01 -6.11 17.14
CA PHE A 251 -24.87 -7.09 18.22
C PHE A 251 -25.99 -6.98 19.26
N ALA A 252 -26.36 -5.75 19.64
CA ALA A 252 -27.47 -5.50 20.56
C ALA A 252 -28.85 -5.83 19.94
N LEU A 253 -28.92 -5.96 18.62
CA LEU A 253 -30.17 -6.16 17.87
C LEU A 253 -30.38 -7.61 17.42
N SER A 254 -29.32 -8.41 17.34
CA SER A 254 -29.37 -9.80 16.93
C SER A 254 -29.56 -10.73 18.15
N ALA A 255 -30.77 -11.25 18.32
CA ALA A 255 -31.08 -12.24 19.36
C ALA A 255 -30.25 -13.52 19.18
N GLU A 256 -29.98 -13.92 17.93
CA GLU A 256 -29.17 -15.09 17.62
C GLU A 256 -27.71 -14.90 18.06
N ALA A 257 -27.12 -13.72 17.78
CA ALA A 257 -25.77 -13.41 18.24
C ALA A 257 -25.68 -13.38 19.77
N GLN A 258 -26.66 -12.77 20.45
CA GLN A 258 -26.72 -12.73 21.92
C GLN A 258 -26.86 -14.13 22.52
N GLN A 259 -27.73 -14.98 21.95
CA GLN A 259 -27.89 -16.36 22.41
C GLN A 259 -26.60 -17.17 22.21
N LYS A 260 -25.93 -17.00 21.06
CA LYS A 260 -24.67 -17.68 20.77
C LYS A 260 -23.58 -17.28 21.75
N VAL A 261 -23.36 -15.98 21.93
CA VAL A 261 -22.35 -15.46 22.87
C VAL A 261 -22.70 -15.80 24.31
N GLY A 262 -23.98 -15.75 24.69
CA GLY A 262 -24.45 -16.10 26.04
C GLY A 262 -24.45 -17.59 26.36
N SER A 263 -24.19 -18.47 25.38
CA SER A 263 -24.13 -19.91 25.62
C SER A 263 -22.94 -20.29 26.52
N ALA A 264 -23.13 -21.30 27.38
CA ALA A 264 -22.08 -21.75 28.30
C ALA A 264 -20.81 -22.19 27.57
N GLU A 265 -20.96 -22.85 26.41
CA GLU A 265 -19.83 -23.27 25.57
C GLU A 265 -19.02 -22.07 25.07
N PHE A 266 -19.70 -21.05 24.51
CA PHE A 266 -19.03 -19.86 24.02
C PHE A 266 -18.32 -19.10 25.14
N GLN A 267 -18.98 -18.92 26.29
CA GLN A 267 -18.38 -18.24 27.44
C GLN A 267 -17.16 -18.98 27.99
N GLN A 268 -17.18 -20.31 28.04
CA GLN A 268 -16.04 -21.11 28.47
C GLN A 268 -14.85 -20.96 27.50
N ARG A 269 -15.12 -21.02 26.20
CA ARG A 269 -14.12 -20.80 25.13
C ARG A 269 -13.50 -19.41 25.20
N LEU A 270 -14.34 -18.37 25.29
CA LEU A 270 -13.94 -16.98 25.44
C LEU A 270 -13.08 -16.75 26.68
N GLN A 271 -13.49 -17.29 27.83
CA GLN A 271 -12.71 -17.18 29.07
C GLN A 271 -11.32 -17.81 28.91
N LYS A 272 -11.23 -19.00 28.32
CA LYS A 272 -9.96 -19.67 28.04
C LYS A 272 -9.07 -18.86 27.10
N ALA A 273 -9.64 -18.28 26.03
CA ALA A 273 -8.91 -17.43 25.10
C ALA A 273 -8.33 -16.17 25.77
N ARG A 274 -8.96 -15.68 26.84
CA ARG A 274 -8.52 -14.51 27.60
C ARG A 274 -7.51 -14.83 28.70
N GLU A 275 -7.54 -16.04 29.25
CA GLU A 275 -6.64 -16.48 30.32
C GLU A 275 -5.24 -16.87 29.81
N VAL A 276 -5.12 -17.31 28.57
CA VAL A 276 -3.82 -17.70 28.00
C VAL A 276 -2.87 -16.50 27.90
N GLN A 277 -1.57 -16.74 28.19
CA GLN A 277 -0.54 -15.69 28.18
C GLN A 277 -0.24 -15.14 26.78
N HIS A 278 -0.27 -16.01 25.76
CA HIS A 278 -0.08 -15.65 24.37
C HIS A 278 -1.43 -15.60 23.66
N VAL A 279 -1.60 -14.66 22.73
CA VAL A 279 -2.82 -14.56 21.91
C VAL A 279 -2.99 -15.86 21.13
N ASN A 280 -4.16 -16.48 21.25
CA ASN A 280 -4.53 -17.65 20.46
C ASN A 280 -5.31 -17.19 19.22
N TYR A 281 -4.60 -16.84 18.14
CA TYR A 281 -5.20 -16.21 16.97
C TYR A 281 -6.28 -17.08 16.32
N SER A 282 -6.07 -18.39 16.24
CA SER A 282 -7.06 -19.35 15.74
C SER A 282 -8.37 -19.29 16.53
N GLU A 283 -8.30 -19.42 17.86
CA GLU A 283 -9.50 -19.40 18.70
C GLU A 283 -10.21 -18.04 18.69
N VAL A 284 -9.45 -16.94 18.68
CA VAL A 284 -10.00 -15.58 18.59
C VAL A 284 -10.71 -15.38 17.25
N SER A 285 -10.09 -15.79 16.14
CA SER A 285 -10.67 -15.73 14.81
C SER A 285 -11.95 -16.55 14.74
N ASP A 286 -11.93 -17.80 15.24
CA ASP A 286 -13.10 -18.68 15.27
C ASP A 286 -14.25 -18.07 16.08
N LEU A 287 -13.98 -17.51 17.26
CA LEU A 287 -15.00 -16.86 18.08
C LEU A 287 -15.62 -15.66 17.34
N LYS A 288 -14.80 -14.73 16.84
CA LYS A 288 -15.27 -13.53 16.14
C LYS A 288 -16.01 -13.88 14.85
N MET A 289 -15.45 -14.73 14.01
CA MET A 289 -16.04 -15.15 12.73
C MET A 289 -17.27 -16.03 12.89
N SER A 290 -17.51 -16.62 14.07
CA SER A 290 -18.78 -17.30 14.35
C SER A 290 -19.96 -16.36 14.65
N VAL A 291 -19.69 -15.08 14.92
CA VAL A 291 -20.71 -14.06 15.30
C VAL A 291 -20.85 -12.98 14.24
N LEU A 292 -19.75 -12.51 13.65
CA LEU A 292 -19.75 -11.44 12.65
C LEU A 292 -20.72 -11.66 11.46
N PRO A 293 -20.86 -12.88 10.89
CA PRO A 293 -21.86 -13.14 9.85
C PRO A 293 -23.31 -12.94 10.32
N LEU A 294 -23.61 -13.23 11.58
CA LEU A 294 -24.94 -12.98 12.17
C LEU A 294 -25.23 -11.48 12.26
N LEU A 295 -24.20 -10.67 12.57
CA LEU A 295 -24.32 -9.22 12.61
C LEU A 295 -24.52 -8.62 11.23
N TYR A 296 -23.82 -9.15 10.22
CA TYR A 296 -24.05 -8.76 8.84
C TYR A 296 -25.47 -9.13 8.36
N ALA A 297 -25.99 -10.30 8.74
CA ALA A 297 -27.37 -10.69 8.41
C ALA A 297 -28.40 -9.72 9.04
N GLU A 298 -28.18 -9.34 10.30
CA GLU A 298 -29.01 -8.34 11.00
C GLU A 298 -28.90 -6.97 10.33
N PHE A 299 -27.68 -6.53 9.99
CA PHE A 299 -27.41 -5.28 9.27
C PHE A 299 -28.15 -5.27 7.94
N LYS A 300 -28.06 -6.35 7.18
CA LYS A 300 -28.71 -6.48 5.88
C LYS A 300 -30.23 -6.33 6.00
N SER A 301 -30.86 -7.10 6.88
CA SER A 301 -32.32 -7.10 7.05
C SER A 301 -32.85 -5.76 7.56
N ARG A 302 -32.12 -5.11 8.48
CA ARG A 302 -32.57 -3.85 9.08
C ARG A 302 -32.24 -2.63 8.23
N HIS A 303 -31.07 -2.63 7.60
CA HIS A 303 -30.49 -1.45 7.00
C HIS A 303 -30.41 -1.55 5.49
N LEU A 304 -29.74 -2.56 4.93
CA LEU A 304 -29.54 -2.67 3.48
C LEU A 304 -30.86 -2.85 2.73
N ASP A 305 -31.68 -3.81 3.15
CA ASP A 305 -32.95 -4.13 2.50
C ASP A 305 -33.96 -2.96 2.59
N LYS A 306 -33.75 -2.06 3.55
CA LYS A 306 -34.60 -0.88 3.80
C LYS A 306 -33.97 0.43 3.36
N ASN A 307 -32.77 0.40 2.79
CA ASN A 307 -32.00 1.55 2.35
C ASN A 307 -31.91 2.71 3.38
N THR A 308 -31.60 2.36 4.63
CA THR A 308 -31.47 3.35 5.73
C THR A 308 -30.18 4.18 5.61
N GLU A 309 -30.03 5.25 6.40
CA GLU A 309 -28.79 6.06 6.44
C GLU A 309 -27.54 5.23 6.72
N ARG A 310 -27.63 4.23 7.62
CA ARG A 310 -26.52 3.32 7.92
C ARG A 310 -26.15 2.43 6.72
N ALA A 311 -27.14 2.06 5.89
CA ALA A 311 -26.87 1.38 4.64
C ALA A 311 -26.21 2.30 3.62
N GLN A 312 -26.65 3.56 3.53
CA GLN A 312 -26.01 4.53 2.64
C GLN A 312 -24.56 4.79 3.05
N ALA A 313 -24.25 4.86 4.35
CA ALA A 313 -22.88 5.00 4.83
C ALA A 313 -21.98 3.82 4.39
N PHE A 314 -22.49 2.58 4.49
CA PHE A 314 -21.80 1.40 3.99
C PHE A 314 -21.65 1.41 2.46
N LEU A 315 -22.69 1.75 1.71
CA LEU A 315 -22.64 1.82 0.24
C LEU A 315 -21.66 2.89 -0.24
N ASN A 316 -21.60 4.04 0.43
CA ASN A 316 -20.60 5.08 0.16
C ASN A 316 -19.18 4.57 0.43
N PHE A 317 -18.96 3.86 1.54
CA PHE A 317 -17.67 3.23 1.82
C PHE A 317 -17.27 2.23 0.73
N VAL A 318 -18.23 1.43 0.23
CA VAL A 318 -17.99 0.49 -0.87
C VAL A 318 -17.64 1.22 -2.17
N GLU A 319 -18.35 2.29 -2.49
CA GLU A 319 -18.07 3.13 -3.66
C GLU A 319 -16.69 3.80 -3.58
N GLU A 320 -16.35 4.40 -2.44
CA GLU A 320 -15.02 5.01 -2.20
C GLU A 320 -13.89 3.98 -2.21
N GLY A 321 -14.16 2.75 -1.72
CA GLY A 321 -13.20 1.65 -1.71
C GLY A 321 -12.91 1.09 -3.11
N GLY A 322 -13.90 1.12 -4.00
CA GLY A 322 -13.80 0.72 -5.40
C GLY A 322 -13.22 -0.69 -5.59
N ASP A 323 -12.49 -0.88 -6.69
CA ASP A 323 -11.89 -2.17 -7.06
C ASP A 323 -10.94 -2.70 -5.98
N SER A 324 -10.23 -1.81 -5.28
CA SER A 324 -9.31 -2.23 -4.22
C SER A 324 -10.03 -2.93 -3.07
N LEU A 325 -11.25 -2.49 -2.72
CA LEU A 325 -12.05 -3.14 -1.67
C LEU A 325 -12.58 -4.47 -2.17
N LEU A 326 -13.03 -4.51 -3.42
CA LEU A 326 -13.48 -5.73 -4.07
C LEU A 326 -12.36 -6.78 -4.12
N HIS A 327 -11.12 -6.39 -4.45
CA HIS A 327 -9.97 -7.28 -4.45
C HIS A 327 -9.74 -7.93 -3.07
N GLN A 328 -9.78 -7.12 -2.00
CA GLN A 328 -9.61 -7.62 -0.63
C GLN A 328 -10.74 -8.55 -0.22
N ALA A 329 -11.99 -8.12 -0.39
CA ALA A 329 -13.15 -8.88 0.05
C ALA A 329 -13.32 -10.19 -0.75
N ALA A 330 -13.05 -10.15 -2.06
CA ALA A 330 -13.06 -11.35 -2.90
C ALA A 330 -11.93 -12.31 -2.53
N PHE A 331 -10.73 -11.79 -2.23
CA PHE A 331 -9.60 -12.61 -1.78
C PHE A 331 -9.94 -13.33 -0.47
N ASP A 332 -10.42 -12.62 0.55
CA ASP A 332 -10.75 -13.23 1.85
C ASP A 332 -11.88 -14.27 1.73
N ALA A 333 -12.90 -13.97 0.92
CA ALA A 333 -13.99 -14.90 0.61
C ALA A 333 -13.48 -16.18 -0.06
N LEU A 334 -12.66 -16.03 -1.10
CA LEU A 334 -12.12 -17.17 -1.85
C LEU A 334 -11.11 -17.96 -1.03
N HIS A 335 -10.27 -17.28 -0.25
CA HIS A 335 -9.30 -17.91 0.62
C HIS A 335 -9.99 -18.76 1.68
N LYS A 336 -11.05 -18.25 2.30
CA LYS A 336 -11.85 -19.01 3.27
C LYS A 336 -12.42 -20.30 2.66
N GLU A 337 -13.10 -20.19 1.52
CA GLU A 337 -13.71 -21.34 0.84
C GLU A 337 -12.69 -22.41 0.44
N LEU A 338 -11.52 -22.01 -0.04
CA LEU A 338 -10.46 -22.95 -0.41
C LEU A 338 -9.75 -23.53 0.81
N HIS A 339 -9.55 -22.75 1.87
CA HIS A 339 -8.93 -23.20 3.11
C HIS A 339 -9.79 -24.23 3.84
N ASP A 340 -11.12 -24.06 3.84
CA ASP A 340 -12.05 -25.04 4.41
C ASP A 340 -12.01 -26.39 3.68
N GLN A 341 -11.66 -26.39 2.39
CA GLN A 341 -11.49 -27.59 1.58
C GLN A 341 -10.10 -28.22 1.79
N ASP A 342 -9.07 -27.40 1.92
CA ASP A 342 -7.69 -27.82 2.17
C ASP A 342 -6.94 -26.78 3.02
N SER A 343 -6.66 -27.14 4.26
CA SER A 343 -5.93 -26.29 5.23
C SER A 343 -4.50 -25.94 4.79
N ASN A 344 -3.93 -26.64 3.80
CA ASN A 344 -2.66 -26.24 3.18
C ASN A 344 -2.78 -25.04 2.25
N THR A 345 -3.99 -24.54 2.00
CA THR A 345 -4.22 -23.33 1.21
C THR A 345 -3.87 -22.08 2.05
N TRP A 346 -2.60 -21.68 1.98
CA TRP A 346 -2.08 -20.54 2.75
C TRP A 346 -2.20 -19.17 2.01
N GLY A 347 -2.46 -19.17 0.70
CA GLY A 347 -2.67 -17.95 -0.09
C GLY A 347 -2.72 -18.23 -1.60
N TRP A 348 -2.84 -17.19 -2.42
CA TRP A 348 -3.11 -17.36 -3.85
C TRP A 348 -2.08 -18.19 -4.66
N PRO A 349 -0.77 -18.26 -4.32
CA PRO A 349 0.18 -19.05 -5.11
C PRO A 349 -0.14 -20.55 -5.15
N VAL A 350 -0.87 -21.05 -4.14
CA VAL A 350 -1.33 -22.44 -4.06
C VAL A 350 -2.80 -22.64 -4.37
N PHE A 351 -3.54 -21.58 -4.73
CA PHE A 351 -4.90 -21.75 -5.24
C PHE A 351 -4.90 -22.60 -6.52
N PRO A 352 -6.02 -23.25 -6.85
CA PRO A 352 -6.23 -23.81 -8.18
C PRO A 352 -5.90 -22.78 -9.26
N GLU A 353 -5.25 -23.19 -10.35
CA GLU A 353 -4.71 -22.28 -11.38
C GLU A 353 -5.73 -21.24 -11.88
N LYS A 354 -6.98 -21.66 -12.06
CA LYS A 354 -8.11 -20.81 -12.48
C LYS A 354 -8.39 -19.63 -11.54
N TYR A 355 -7.94 -19.69 -10.29
CA TYR A 355 -8.19 -18.69 -9.23
C TYR A 355 -6.94 -17.89 -8.84
N ARG A 356 -5.79 -18.13 -9.46
CA ARG A 356 -4.52 -17.49 -9.05
C ARG A 356 -4.40 -16.01 -9.44
N ARG A 357 -5.36 -15.48 -10.18
CA ARG A 357 -5.42 -14.06 -10.56
C ARG A 357 -6.84 -13.55 -10.41
N PHE A 358 -6.95 -12.27 -10.11
CA PHE A 358 -8.22 -11.61 -9.92
C PHE A 358 -9.06 -11.59 -11.21
N GLU A 359 -8.45 -11.32 -12.38
CA GLU A 359 -9.15 -11.04 -13.63
C GLU A 359 -9.69 -12.29 -14.35
N THR A 360 -9.38 -13.49 -13.85
CA THR A 360 -9.80 -14.73 -14.54
C THR A 360 -11.32 -14.89 -14.50
N ALA A 361 -11.88 -15.46 -15.58
CA ALA A 361 -13.32 -15.71 -15.66
C ALA A 361 -13.85 -16.57 -14.52
N ALA A 362 -13.03 -17.50 -13.99
CA ALA A 362 -13.41 -18.33 -12.85
C ALA A 362 -13.50 -17.51 -11.54
N THR A 363 -12.53 -16.64 -11.27
CA THR A 363 -12.58 -15.73 -10.11
C THR A 363 -13.77 -14.77 -10.21
N GLN A 364 -13.97 -14.15 -11.37
CA GLN A 364 -15.10 -13.25 -11.59
C GLN A 364 -16.45 -13.97 -11.46
N LYS A 365 -16.55 -15.22 -11.92
CA LYS A 365 -17.72 -16.07 -11.67
C LYS A 365 -17.90 -16.39 -10.19
N PHE A 366 -16.83 -16.72 -9.47
CA PHE A 366 -16.90 -16.95 -8.02
C PHE A 366 -17.45 -15.72 -7.28
N ILE A 367 -16.95 -14.52 -7.59
CA ILE A 367 -17.43 -13.27 -7.00
C ILE A 367 -18.93 -13.07 -7.26
N LYS A 368 -19.38 -13.32 -8.50
CA LYS A 368 -20.79 -13.20 -8.88
C LYS A 368 -21.69 -14.23 -8.18
N ASP A 369 -21.22 -15.47 -8.04
CA ASP A 369 -21.99 -16.55 -7.42
C ASP A 369 -22.01 -16.45 -5.89
N ASN A 370 -21.00 -15.81 -5.27
CA ASN A 370 -20.81 -15.70 -3.82
C ASN A 370 -20.90 -14.25 -3.31
N ARG A 371 -21.76 -13.43 -3.92
CA ARG A 371 -21.88 -11.99 -3.59
C ARG A 371 -22.15 -11.71 -2.11
N GLU A 372 -22.94 -12.53 -1.44
CA GLU A 372 -23.23 -12.36 -0.02
C GLU A 372 -21.97 -12.50 0.85
N LEU A 373 -21.12 -13.49 0.53
CA LEU A 373 -19.86 -13.69 1.24
C LEU A 373 -18.87 -12.56 0.96
N VAL A 374 -18.77 -12.09 -0.28
CA VAL A 374 -17.93 -10.94 -0.64
C VAL A 374 -18.43 -9.68 0.08
N ASN A 375 -19.73 -9.42 0.08
CA ASN A 375 -20.31 -8.27 0.77
C ASN A 375 -20.13 -8.34 2.29
N LEU A 376 -20.15 -9.53 2.89
CA LEU A 376 -19.78 -9.71 4.30
C LEU A 376 -18.38 -9.16 4.56
N TYR A 377 -17.36 -9.56 3.79
CA TYR A 377 -16.00 -9.05 4.01
C TYR A 377 -15.86 -7.55 3.73
N MET A 378 -16.61 -6.99 2.78
CA MET A 378 -16.71 -5.54 2.60
C MET A 378 -17.29 -4.85 3.83
N TYR A 379 -18.36 -5.41 4.41
CA TYR A 379 -18.97 -4.92 5.65
C TYR A 379 -17.98 -5.00 6.81
N LEU A 380 -17.19 -6.06 6.95
CA LEU A 380 -16.18 -6.16 8.00
C LEU A 380 -15.09 -5.10 7.88
N GLN A 381 -14.64 -4.78 6.65
CA GLN A 381 -13.71 -3.67 6.43
C GLN A 381 -14.34 -2.32 6.81
N TRP A 382 -15.62 -2.11 6.50
CA TRP A 382 -16.36 -0.90 6.90
C TRP A 382 -16.50 -0.77 8.42
N ILE A 383 -16.80 -1.87 9.13
CA ILE A 383 -16.87 -1.88 10.59
C ILE A 383 -15.49 -1.59 11.21
N ALA A 384 -14.42 -2.20 10.67
CA ALA A 384 -13.06 -1.92 11.12
C ALA A 384 -12.68 -0.45 10.91
N ASP A 385 -12.98 0.13 9.74
CA ASP A 385 -12.72 1.55 9.43
C ASP A 385 -13.51 2.48 10.35
N THR A 386 -14.78 2.16 10.63
CA THR A 386 -15.63 2.92 11.55
C THR A 386 -15.05 2.92 12.97
N GLN A 387 -14.65 1.76 13.49
CA GLN A 387 -14.16 1.67 14.87
C GLN A 387 -12.80 2.34 15.07
N ILE A 388 -11.88 2.28 14.10
CA ILE A 388 -10.63 3.05 14.20
C ILE A 388 -10.88 4.56 14.11
N ASN A 389 -11.81 4.99 13.25
CA ASN A 389 -12.20 6.40 13.17
C ASN A 389 -12.79 6.89 14.50
N GLU A 390 -13.60 6.08 15.17
CA GLU A 390 -14.12 6.41 16.50
C GLU A 390 -13.02 6.61 17.56
N ALA A 391 -11.94 5.81 17.50
CA ALA A 391 -10.80 5.98 18.39
C ALA A 391 -10.01 7.27 18.10
N GLN A 392 -9.81 7.60 16.82
CA GLN A 392 -9.18 8.87 16.42
C GLN A 392 -10.05 10.08 16.81
N ALA A 393 -11.35 10.04 16.51
CA ALA A 393 -12.28 11.11 16.84
C ALA A 393 -12.33 11.37 18.36
N LEU A 394 -12.29 10.32 19.19
CA LEU A 394 -12.17 10.46 20.64
C LEU A 394 -10.84 11.13 21.04
N ALA A 395 -9.73 10.78 20.38
CA ALA A 395 -8.43 11.38 20.66
C ALA A 395 -8.47 12.91 20.42
N GLU A 396 -9.04 13.31 19.28
CA GLU A 396 -9.24 14.71 18.91
C GLU A 396 -10.18 15.43 19.89
N GLU A 397 -11.32 14.81 20.26
CA GLU A 397 -12.25 15.34 21.26
C GLU A 397 -11.55 15.60 22.60
N LYS A 398 -10.64 14.71 23.01
CA LYS A 398 -9.87 14.83 24.25
C LYS A 398 -8.66 15.76 24.14
N GLY A 399 -8.46 16.41 22.98
CA GLY A 399 -7.41 17.41 22.78
C GLY A 399 -6.01 16.84 22.60
N MET A 400 -5.87 15.57 22.24
CA MET A 400 -4.59 15.00 21.84
C MET A 400 -4.06 15.72 20.60
N ALA A 401 -2.82 16.21 20.63
CA ALA A 401 -2.25 16.95 19.50
C ALA A 401 -2.07 16.10 18.23
N VAL A 402 -1.87 14.79 18.38
CA VAL A 402 -1.64 13.84 17.28
C VAL A 402 -2.76 12.80 17.22
N GLY A 403 -3.20 12.28 18.36
CA GLY A 403 -4.18 11.19 18.43
C GLY A 403 -3.55 9.84 18.06
N LEU A 404 -4.05 9.15 17.04
CA LEU A 404 -3.47 7.90 16.62
C LEU A 404 -2.18 8.13 15.84
N TYR A 405 -1.18 7.30 16.13
CA TYR A 405 0.07 7.19 15.39
C TYR A 405 0.12 5.79 14.74
N ARG A 406 -0.15 5.74 13.43
CA ARG A 406 -0.19 4.49 12.66
C ARG A 406 1.20 4.06 12.20
N ASP A 407 1.35 2.79 11.86
CA ASP A 407 2.58 2.21 11.32
C ASP A 407 2.37 1.55 9.95
N LEU A 408 3.06 2.06 8.92
CA LEU A 408 3.07 1.53 7.57
C LEU A 408 4.21 0.54 7.39
N ALA A 409 3.88 -0.74 7.20
CA ALA A 409 4.83 -1.79 6.91
C ALA A 409 5.48 -1.56 5.54
N VAL A 410 6.76 -1.96 5.41
CA VAL A 410 7.56 -1.74 4.20
C VAL A 410 7.01 -2.44 2.95
N GLY A 411 6.30 -3.55 3.11
CA GLY A 411 5.79 -4.37 2.00
C GLY A 411 4.58 -5.22 2.37
N VAL A 412 4.20 -6.08 1.44
CA VAL A 412 3.09 -7.06 1.57
C VAL A 412 3.63 -8.48 1.44
N ALA A 413 2.90 -9.47 1.94
CA ALA A 413 3.20 -10.86 1.68
C ALA A 413 3.09 -11.16 0.17
N ASP A 414 3.93 -12.07 -0.34
CA ASP A 414 3.91 -12.54 -1.73
C ASP A 414 2.69 -13.41 -2.10
N SER A 415 1.75 -13.54 -1.17
CA SER A 415 0.55 -14.38 -1.25
C SER A 415 -0.73 -13.68 -0.83
N GLY A 416 -0.66 -12.37 -0.59
CA GLY A 416 -1.78 -11.52 -0.17
C GLY A 416 -2.66 -11.03 -1.30
N SER A 417 -3.79 -10.42 -0.94
CA SER A 417 -4.74 -9.79 -1.86
C SER A 417 -4.09 -8.71 -2.74
N GLU A 418 -3.15 -7.93 -2.18
CA GLU A 418 -2.45 -6.85 -2.91
C GLU A 418 -1.56 -7.42 -4.03
N THR A 419 -0.94 -8.59 -3.81
CA THR A 419 -0.16 -9.30 -4.84
C THR A 419 -1.02 -10.11 -5.81
N TRP A 420 -2.19 -10.59 -5.36
CA TRP A 420 -3.09 -11.41 -6.15
C TRP A 420 -3.79 -10.62 -7.26
N ALA A 421 -4.07 -9.35 -6.99
CA ALA A 421 -4.70 -8.41 -7.91
C ALA A 421 -3.73 -7.28 -8.34
N ASP A 422 -2.41 -7.55 -8.30
CA ASP A 422 -1.41 -6.58 -8.75
C ASP A 422 -1.33 -6.52 -10.28
N GLU A 423 -1.38 -5.30 -10.83
CA GLU A 423 -1.24 -5.02 -12.25
C GLU A 423 0.21 -4.67 -12.65
N GLY A 424 1.20 -5.23 -11.94
CA GLY A 424 2.62 -5.02 -12.18
C GLY A 424 3.25 -3.90 -11.36
N ASN A 425 2.57 -3.38 -10.34
CA ASN A 425 3.18 -2.41 -9.41
C ASN A 425 4.22 -3.07 -8.50
N LEU A 426 4.21 -4.40 -8.38
CA LEU A 426 5.14 -5.17 -7.57
C LEU A 426 6.05 -6.05 -8.44
N ILE A 427 7.29 -6.26 -7.99
CA ILE A 427 8.23 -7.18 -8.62
C ILE A 427 8.19 -8.52 -7.86
N LEU A 428 7.29 -9.41 -8.27
CA LEU A 428 7.02 -10.67 -7.55
C LEU A 428 8.20 -11.66 -7.52
N ASP A 429 9.14 -11.53 -8.45
CA ASP A 429 10.33 -12.40 -8.53
C ASP A 429 11.51 -11.90 -7.69
N ALA A 430 11.34 -10.78 -6.98
CA ALA A 430 12.33 -10.19 -6.10
C ALA A 430 11.80 -10.08 -4.67
N SER A 431 12.70 -9.97 -3.70
CA SER A 431 12.34 -9.82 -2.30
C SER A 431 13.16 -8.73 -1.63
N ILE A 432 12.48 -7.90 -0.84
CA ILE A 432 13.10 -6.93 0.05
C ILE A 432 13.75 -7.70 1.22
N GLY A 433 14.89 -7.21 1.66
CA GLY A 433 15.60 -7.69 2.83
C GLY A 433 16.55 -6.64 3.35
N ALA A 434 17.56 -7.07 4.10
CA ALA A 434 18.66 -6.23 4.55
C ALA A 434 19.98 -6.95 4.26
N PRO A 435 21.05 -6.21 3.89
CA PRO A 435 22.38 -6.80 3.77
C PRO A 435 22.87 -7.26 5.15
N PRO A 436 23.93 -8.10 5.20
CA PRO A 436 24.59 -8.44 6.45
C PRO A 436 24.94 -7.23 7.30
N ASP A 437 24.59 -7.29 8.59
CA ASP A 437 24.93 -6.27 9.56
C ASP A 437 25.55 -6.87 10.84
N ILE A 438 25.96 -6.01 11.77
CA ILE A 438 26.68 -6.39 12.99
C ILE A 438 25.86 -7.35 13.88
N LEU A 439 24.55 -7.16 13.98
CA LEU A 439 23.65 -7.97 14.82
C LEU A 439 22.99 -9.12 14.03
N GLY A 440 22.82 -8.94 12.73
CA GLY A 440 22.31 -9.90 11.75
C GLY A 440 23.36 -10.22 10.68
N PRO A 441 24.42 -10.99 11.01
CA PRO A 441 25.56 -11.22 10.11
C PRO A 441 25.22 -12.02 8.85
N LEU A 442 24.05 -12.64 8.77
CA LEU A 442 23.56 -13.33 7.57
C LEU A 442 22.73 -12.43 6.64
N GLY A 443 22.49 -11.19 7.07
CA GLY A 443 21.47 -10.32 6.50
C GLY A 443 20.07 -10.88 6.73
N GLN A 444 19.09 -10.27 6.09
CA GLN A 444 17.69 -10.61 6.24
C GLN A 444 17.03 -10.71 4.87
N ASN A 445 16.06 -11.62 4.75
CA ASN A 445 15.14 -11.68 3.62
C ASN A 445 13.74 -11.69 4.22
N TRP A 446 12.93 -10.69 3.87
CA TRP A 446 11.62 -10.49 4.48
C TRP A 446 10.48 -11.14 3.68
N GLY A 447 10.76 -11.70 2.50
CA GLY A 447 9.74 -12.34 1.67
C GLY A 447 8.73 -11.38 1.04
N LEU A 448 9.05 -10.08 0.97
CA LEU A 448 8.14 -9.03 0.51
C LEU A 448 8.55 -8.56 -0.90
N PRO A 449 7.67 -8.56 -1.91
CA PRO A 449 8.01 -8.04 -3.23
C PRO A 449 8.13 -6.51 -3.19
N PRO A 450 9.17 -5.91 -3.81
CA PRO A 450 9.33 -4.47 -3.86
C PRO A 450 8.37 -3.83 -4.87
N LEU A 451 8.08 -2.54 -4.67
CA LEU A 451 7.42 -1.72 -5.68
C LEU A 451 8.30 -1.60 -6.93
N ASN A 452 7.68 -1.61 -8.11
CA ASN A 452 8.35 -1.46 -9.38
C ASN A 452 8.55 0.04 -9.69
N PRO A 453 9.79 0.56 -9.63
CA PRO A 453 10.03 2.00 -9.79
C PRO A 453 9.68 2.53 -11.18
N GLN A 454 9.80 1.69 -12.22
CA GLN A 454 9.46 2.08 -13.59
C GLN A 454 7.95 2.22 -13.75
N VAL A 455 7.19 1.28 -13.20
CA VAL A 455 5.72 1.33 -13.22
C VAL A 455 5.22 2.49 -12.39
N LEU A 456 5.77 2.73 -11.19
CA LEU A 456 5.44 3.90 -10.38
C LEU A 456 5.63 5.21 -11.15
N GLN A 457 6.75 5.40 -11.84
CA GLN A 457 6.93 6.61 -12.64
C GLN A 457 5.96 6.70 -13.82
N ALA A 458 5.75 5.58 -14.52
CA ALA A 458 4.84 5.52 -15.67
C ALA A 458 3.37 5.78 -15.30
N THR A 459 2.96 5.48 -14.07
CA THR A 459 1.60 5.68 -13.56
C THR A 459 1.45 6.93 -12.70
N GLY A 460 2.46 7.82 -12.66
CA GLY A 460 2.39 9.04 -11.85
C GLY A 460 2.36 8.79 -10.34
N TYR A 461 3.00 7.70 -9.89
CA TYR A 461 3.10 7.24 -8.51
C TYR A 461 1.76 6.84 -7.88
N ASP A 462 0.73 6.54 -8.69
CA ASP A 462 -0.64 6.26 -8.23
C ASP A 462 -0.72 5.21 -7.11
N ALA A 463 -0.03 4.07 -7.26
CA ALA A 463 -0.02 3.03 -6.23
C ALA A 463 0.56 3.53 -4.88
N PHE A 464 1.61 4.35 -4.93
CA PHE A 464 2.21 4.93 -3.72
C PHE A 464 1.31 6.00 -3.09
N ILE A 465 0.67 6.84 -3.90
CA ILE A 465 -0.29 7.85 -3.45
C ILE A 465 -1.48 7.18 -2.74
N LYS A 466 -2.06 6.15 -3.36
CA LYS A 466 -3.17 5.36 -2.79
C LYS A 466 -2.78 4.68 -1.47
N LEU A 467 -1.55 4.16 -1.39
CA LEU A 467 -1.01 3.57 -0.17
C LEU A 467 -0.93 4.58 0.98
N LEU A 468 -0.38 5.78 0.72
CA LEU A 468 -0.30 6.85 1.72
C LEU A 468 -1.69 7.34 2.13
N ARG A 469 -2.60 7.57 1.17
CA ARG A 469 -3.98 7.98 1.45
C ARG A 469 -4.70 6.99 2.36
N ALA A 470 -4.55 5.68 2.13
CA ALA A 470 -5.15 4.65 2.99
C ALA A 470 -4.56 4.63 4.41
N ASN A 471 -3.28 4.98 4.56
CA ASN A 471 -2.57 4.91 5.83
C ASN A 471 -2.55 6.20 6.64
N MET A 472 -2.82 7.35 6.00
CA MET A 472 -2.98 8.64 6.67
C MET A 472 -4.42 8.94 7.09
N LYS A 473 -5.40 8.12 6.66
CA LYS A 473 -6.76 8.15 7.20
C LYS A 473 -6.76 7.80 8.69
N HIS A 474 -7.61 8.50 9.45
CA HIS A 474 -7.91 8.24 10.86
C HIS A 474 -6.67 8.26 11.79
N CYS A 475 -5.73 9.17 11.55
CA CYS A 475 -4.54 9.36 12.39
C CYS A 475 -3.93 10.75 12.20
N GLY A 476 -3.18 11.23 13.21
CA GLY A 476 -2.40 12.47 13.08
C GLY A 476 -0.92 12.25 12.77
N SER A 477 -0.44 11.00 12.80
CA SER A 477 0.95 10.67 12.45
C SER A 477 1.06 9.28 11.82
N LEU A 478 1.99 9.14 10.89
CA LEU A 478 2.30 7.89 10.22
C LEU A 478 3.79 7.57 10.34
N ARG A 479 4.11 6.43 10.95
CA ARG A 479 5.43 5.80 10.85
C ARG A 479 5.55 5.19 9.47
N ILE A 480 6.64 5.48 8.79
CA ILE A 480 7.01 4.77 7.57
C ILE A 480 8.15 3.83 7.94
N ASP A 481 7.86 2.54 8.02
CA ASP A 481 8.87 1.55 8.38
C ASP A 481 9.94 1.42 7.29
N THR A 482 11.20 1.29 7.71
CA THR A 482 12.36 1.25 6.81
C THR A 482 12.37 2.41 5.78
N PHE A 483 12.37 3.67 6.25
CA PHE A 483 12.37 4.87 5.40
C PHE A 483 13.49 4.89 4.33
N LEU A 484 14.62 4.20 4.57
CA LEU A 484 15.71 4.06 3.60
C LEU A 484 15.28 3.37 2.29
N ALA A 485 14.23 2.55 2.31
CA ALA A 485 13.68 1.90 1.13
C ALA A 485 13.21 2.91 0.05
N TYR A 486 12.94 4.17 0.42
CA TYR A 486 12.55 5.23 -0.52
C TYR A 486 13.73 5.89 -1.25
N PHE A 487 14.97 5.73 -0.75
CA PHE A 487 16.17 6.35 -1.31
C PHE A 487 17.05 5.36 -2.06
N ALA A 488 17.11 4.11 -1.60
CA ALA A 488 17.95 3.09 -2.20
C ALA A 488 17.27 1.72 -2.11
N TYR A 489 16.60 1.31 -3.18
CA TYR A 489 16.30 -0.12 -3.35
C TYR A 489 17.59 -0.94 -3.58
N GLY A 490 18.68 -0.29 -4.04
CA GLY A 490 19.95 -0.93 -4.37
C GLY A 490 20.76 -1.50 -3.20
N GLY A 491 20.47 -1.13 -1.94
CA GLY A 491 21.15 -1.68 -0.76
C GLY A 491 20.36 -2.79 -0.04
N PHE A 492 19.04 -2.87 -0.26
CA PHE A 492 18.11 -3.73 0.50
C PHE A 492 17.58 -4.92 -0.32
N LEU A 493 18.00 -5.06 -1.58
CA LEU A 493 17.55 -6.14 -2.47
C LEU A 493 18.46 -7.37 -2.32
N ARG A 494 18.12 -8.26 -1.39
CA ARG A 494 18.55 -9.66 -1.51
C ARG A 494 17.56 -10.37 -2.45
N VAL A 495 17.86 -10.37 -3.75
CA VAL A 495 17.07 -11.15 -4.70
C VAL A 495 17.32 -12.64 -4.49
N ARG A 496 16.34 -13.32 -3.91
CA ARG A 496 16.13 -14.74 -4.19
C ARG A 496 15.14 -14.84 -5.35
N THR A 497 15.64 -15.16 -6.55
CA THR A 497 14.73 -15.60 -7.61
C THR A 497 14.22 -17.01 -7.27
N ARG A 498 12.90 -17.22 -7.37
CA ARG A 498 12.31 -18.57 -7.27
C ARG A 498 12.73 -19.37 -8.50
N LEU A 499 13.67 -20.30 -8.35
CA LEU A 499 13.70 -21.46 -9.25
C LEU A 499 12.49 -22.32 -8.93
N LYS A 500 11.73 -22.70 -9.97
CA LYS A 500 10.57 -23.59 -9.91
C LYS A 500 10.76 -24.69 -8.85
N GLY A 501 10.04 -24.58 -7.74
CA GLY A 501 9.68 -25.71 -6.89
C GLY A 501 10.62 -26.14 -5.75
N ARG A 502 11.77 -25.51 -5.47
CA ARG A 502 12.55 -25.84 -4.25
C ARG A 502 13.31 -24.64 -3.68
N THR A 503 13.01 -24.31 -2.43
CA THR A 503 13.84 -23.46 -1.57
C THR A 503 15.19 -24.17 -1.31
N CYS A 504 16.23 -23.80 -2.05
CA CYS A 504 17.60 -24.11 -1.65
C CYS A 504 18.26 -22.86 -1.06
N THR A 505 18.71 -22.99 0.17
CA THR A 505 19.76 -22.16 0.80
C THR A 505 21.09 -22.55 0.18
N THR A 506 21.72 -21.63 -0.55
CA THR A 506 23.16 -21.68 -0.75
C THR A 506 23.75 -20.40 -0.20
N SER A 507 24.77 -20.63 0.62
CA SER A 507 25.70 -19.75 1.34
C SER A 507 26.11 -18.52 0.56
#